data_AF-A0A2J7ZIY4-F1
#
_entry.id   AF-A0A2J7ZIY4-F1
#
_cell.length_a   1.000
_cell.length_b   1.000
_cell.length_c   1.000
_cell.angle_alpha   90.00
_cell.angle_beta   90.00
_cell.angle_gamma   90.00
#
_symmetry.space_group_name_H-M   'P 1'
#
loop_
_entity.id
_entity.type
_entity.pdbx_description
1 polymer ?
#
loop_
_entity_poly.entity_id
_entity_poly.type
_entity_poly.pdbx_seq_one_letter_code
_entity_poly.pdbx_strand_id
1 'polypeptide(L)'
;YVSTCFCNSSLFHKSLKEAFENFVNKSVAGSTSAELMASFCDNLLKKAGRATGGSEKLSDEAIEETLEKVVKLLAYVSDKDMFAEFYRKKLSRRLLQDKSASDDHERSLLSRLKQQCGAQFTSKMEGMVTDLQLAKEKQQHFDDWLKVGRPGPVCQELLAGVVPSDTLPAIAACVLLVGAAWALAPAFSSRIAPRLLHWVLHGARSE
;
A
#
# COMPACT_ATOMS: atom_id res chain seq x y z
N TYR A 1 25.08 16.46 -17.99
CA TYR A 1 26.44 15.90 -17.89
C TYR A 1 26.80 15.08 -19.12
N VAL A 2 26.22 13.89 -19.35
CA VAL A 2 26.51 13.12 -20.60
C VAL A 2 26.09 13.89 -21.86
N SER A 3 24.92 14.53 -21.82
CA SER A 3 24.41 15.33 -22.93
C SER A 3 25.25 16.57 -23.25
N THR A 4 25.75 17.24 -22.22
CA THR A 4 26.46 18.52 -22.33
C THR A 4 27.96 18.35 -22.55
N CYS A 5 28.59 17.37 -21.91
CA CYS A 5 30.04 17.23 -21.85
C CYS A 5 30.56 16.09 -22.75
N PHE A 6 29.71 15.13 -23.12
CA PHE A 6 30.09 13.96 -23.92
C PHE A 6 29.29 13.85 -25.22
N CYS A 7 28.77 14.98 -25.71
CA CYS A 7 28.07 15.10 -26.99
C CYS A 7 26.94 14.06 -27.20
N ASN A 8 26.19 13.72 -26.13
CA ASN A 8 25.17 12.66 -26.17
C ASN A 8 25.70 11.29 -26.68
N SER A 9 26.98 10.98 -26.46
CA SER A 9 27.59 9.72 -26.89
C SER A 9 26.87 8.52 -26.26
N SER A 10 26.34 7.65 -27.12
CA SER A 10 25.63 6.44 -26.73
C SER A 10 26.51 5.47 -25.94
N LEU A 11 27.83 5.46 -26.20
CA LEU A 11 28.80 4.65 -25.46
C LEU A 11 28.88 5.09 -24.00
N PHE A 12 28.98 6.40 -23.73
CA PHE A 12 29.00 6.91 -22.35
C PHE A 12 27.67 6.68 -21.63
N HIS A 13 26.54 6.81 -22.34
CA HIS A 13 25.23 6.46 -21.78
C HIS A 13 25.15 4.99 -21.37
N LYS A 14 25.64 4.09 -22.23
CA LYS A 14 25.68 2.65 -21.94
C LYS A 14 26.57 2.34 -20.74
N SER A 15 27.81 2.83 -20.74
CA SER A 15 28.76 2.59 -19.64
C SER A 15 28.26 3.16 -18.30
N LEU A 16 27.64 4.35 -18.31
CA LEU A 16 27.04 4.93 -17.11
C LEU A 16 25.90 4.06 -16.58
N LYS A 17 25.02 3.59 -17.47
CA LYS A 17 23.92 2.69 -17.11
C LYS A 17 24.46 1.38 -16.49
N GLU A 18 25.42 0.74 -17.13
CA GLU A 18 26.03 -0.50 -16.64
C GLU A 18 26.72 -0.30 -15.29
N ALA A 19 27.48 0.79 -15.11
CA ALA A 19 28.08 1.12 -13.84
C ALA A 19 27.03 1.34 -12.74
N PHE A 20 25.91 1.99 -13.08
CA PHE A 20 24.81 2.25 -12.15
C PHE A 20 24.11 0.95 -11.72
N GLU A 21 23.77 0.08 -12.67
CA GLU A 21 23.20 -1.25 -12.39
C GLU A 21 24.15 -2.08 -11.51
N ASN A 22 25.46 -2.03 -11.76
CA ASN A 22 26.45 -2.77 -10.98
C ASN A 22 26.54 -2.31 -9.52
N PHE A 23 26.47 -1.01 -9.23
CA PHE A 23 26.58 -0.56 -7.84
C PHE A 23 25.24 -0.61 -7.11
N VAL A 24 24.13 -0.27 -7.77
CA VAL A 24 22.79 -0.23 -7.14
C VAL A 24 22.40 -1.61 -6.65
N ASN A 25 22.81 -2.68 -7.32
CA ASN A 25 22.46 -4.04 -6.91
C ASN A 25 23.41 -4.65 -5.85
N LYS A 26 24.35 -3.88 -5.30
CA LYS A 26 25.15 -4.32 -4.14
C LYS A 26 24.36 -4.15 -2.86
N SER A 27 24.48 -5.13 -1.95
CA SER A 27 23.91 -5.01 -0.62
C SER A 27 24.65 -3.95 0.20
N VAL A 28 23.91 -3.23 1.03
CA VAL A 28 24.42 -2.18 1.92
C VAL A 28 24.04 -2.56 3.34
N ALA A 29 25.04 -2.75 4.21
CA ALA A 29 24.83 -3.11 5.62
C ALA A 29 23.89 -4.32 5.83
N GLY A 30 23.92 -5.30 4.92
CA GLY A 30 23.06 -6.49 4.96
C GLY A 30 21.67 -6.32 4.33
N SER A 31 21.27 -5.11 3.95
CA SER A 31 20.02 -4.85 3.25
C SER A 31 20.21 -4.77 1.74
N THR A 32 19.19 -5.18 1.00
CA THR A 32 19.15 -5.10 -0.46
C THR A 32 18.55 -3.77 -0.90
N SER A 33 18.90 -3.28 -2.08
CA SER A 33 18.32 -2.05 -2.61
C SER A 33 16.81 -2.14 -2.78
N ALA A 34 16.28 -3.32 -3.11
CA ALA A 34 14.85 -3.58 -3.14
C ALA A 34 14.17 -3.31 -1.78
N GLU A 35 14.74 -3.83 -0.68
CA GLU A 35 14.22 -3.61 0.67
C GLU A 35 14.32 -2.13 1.11
N LEU A 36 15.45 -1.50 0.83
CA LEU A 36 15.70 -0.10 1.17
C LEU A 36 14.73 0.81 0.43
N MET A 37 14.55 0.61 -0.88
CA MET A 37 13.60 1.38 -1.68
C MET A 37 12.15 1.17 -1.22
N ALA A 38 11.75 -0.07 -0.94
CA ALA A 38 10.41 -0.34 -0.42
C ALA A 38 10.18 0.32 0.95
N SER A 39 11.20 0.36 1.81
CA SER A 39 11.16 1.05 3.10
C SER A 39 11.12 2.57 2.97
N PHE A 40 11.84 3.12 2.00
CA PHE A 40 11.79 4.54 1.68
C PHE A 40 10.38 4.97 1.26
N CYS A 41 9.76 4.26 0.31
CA CYS A 41 8.37 4.54 -0.09
C CYS A 41 7.41 4.44 1.09
N ASP A 42 7.58 3.42 1.94
CA ASP A 42 6.73 3.22 3.12
C ASP A 42 6.85 4.35 4.13
N ASN A 43 8.03 4.94 4.31
CA ASN A 43 8.21 6.10 5.17
C ASN A 43 7.65 7.36 4.53
N LEU A 44 7.90 7.58 3.24
CA LEU A 44 7.40 8.73 2.48
C LEU A 44 5.86 8.81 2.50
N LEU A 45 5.19 7.65 2.40
CA LEU A 45 3.73 7.56 2.28
C LEU A 45 3.00 7.43 3.62
N LYS A 46 3.71 7.34 4.75
CA LYS A 46 3.11 7.29 6.10
C LYS A 46 2.70 8.67 6.60
N LYS A 47 1.57 8.74 7.32
CA LYS A 47 1.13 9.93 8.09
C LYS A 47 2.25 10.49 8.97
N ALA A 48 2.97 9.61 9.69
CA ALA A 48 4.08 9.99 10.57
C ALA A 48 5.35 10.45 9.83
N GLY A 49 5.59 9.94 8.61
CA GLY A 49 6.73 10.36 7.78
C GLY A 49 6.65 11.80 7.31
N ARG A 50 5.44 12.39 7.28
CA ARG A 50 5.23 13.83 7.05
C ARG A 50 5.56 14.70 8.28
N ALA A 51 5.79 14.12 9.45
CA ALA A 51 5.87 14.87 10.72
C ALA A 51 7.10 14.55 11.60
N THR A 52 7.86 13.49 11.32
CA THR A 52 8.91 13.04 12.24
C THR A 52 10.29 13.45 11.76
N GLY A 53 10.80 14.54 12.32
CA GLY A 53 12.23 14.88 12.36
C GLY A 53 12.63 16.08 11.49
N GLY A 54 12.35 17.30 11.96
CA GLY A 54 12.98 18.55 11.48
C GLY A 54 12.80 18.94 10.00
N SER A 55 12.28 18.06 9.16
CA SER A 55 11.97 18.30 7.76
C SER A 55 10.58 18.91 7.68
N GLU A 56 10.48 20.05 7.01
CA GLU A 56 9.21 20.63 6.60
C GLU A 56 8.30 19.55 6.00
N LYS A 57 6.99 19.62 6.28
CA LYS A 57 5.99 18.79 5.60
C LYS A 57 6.28 18.89 4.10
N LEU A 58 6.65 17.77 3.48
CA LEU A 58 6.79 17.73 2.02
C LEU A 58 5.43 18.08 1.41
N SER A 59 5.44 19.07 0.52
CA SER A 59 4.30 19.39 -0.33
C SER A 59 3.94 18.19 -1.19
N ASP A 60 2.67 18.05 -1.56
CA ASP A 60 2.20 16.93 -2.36
C ASP A 60 2.93 16.87 -3.72
N GLU A 61 3.35 18.01 -4.29
CA GLU A 61 4.16 18.10 -5.51
C GLU A 61 5.56 17.48 -5.33
N ALA A 62 6.21 17.75 -4.19
CA ALA A 62 7.52 17.20 -3.87
C ALA A 62 7.46 15.69 -3.64
N ILE A 63 6.35 15.20 -3.08
CA ILE A 63 6.08 13.76 -2.94
C ILE A 63 5.96 13.14 -4.32
N GLU A 64 5.13 13.69 -5.22
CA GLU A 64 4.97 13.18 -6.58
C GLU A 64 6.28 13.17 -7.37
N GLU A 65 7.09 14.22 -7.27
CA GLU A 65 8.42 14.26 -7.89
C GLU A 65 9.35 13.19 -7.33
N THR A 66 9.29 12.97 -6.01
CA THR A 66 10.08 11.93 -5.34
C THR A 66 9.64 10.53 -5.76
N LEU A 67 8.34 10.27 -5.87
CA LEU A 67 7.80 9.00 -6.37
C LEU A 67 8.27 8.73 -7.81
N GLU A 68 8.33 9.76 -8.65
CA GLU A 68 8.88 9.62 -10.01
C GLU A 68 10.36 9.23 -10.00
N LYS A 69 11.17 9.86 -9.13
CA LYS A 69 12.59 9.52 -8.97
C LYS A 69 12.79 8.09 -8.48
N VAL A 70 11.98 7.62 -7.53
CA VAL A 70 12.01 6.23 -7.04
C VAL A 70 11.77 5.25 -8.18
N VAL A 71 10.75 5.50 -9.01
CA VAL A 71 10.40 4.60 -10.11
C VAL A 71 11.49 4.60 -11.18
N LYS A 72 12.12 5.75 -11.46
CA LYS A 72 13.30 5.83 -12.33
C LYS A 72 14.49 5.02 -11.78
N LEU A 73 14.74 5.08 -10.47
CA LEU A 73 15.79 4.28 -9.82
C LEU A 73 15.49 2.78 -9.90
N LEU A 74 14.23 2.38 -9.77
CA LEU A 74 13.82 0.97 -9.82
C LEU A 74 14.14 0.33 -11.17
N ALA A 75 14.23 1.11 -12.25
CA ALA A 75 14.62 0.61 -13.57
C ALA A 75 16.00 -0.08 -13.58
N TYR A 76 16.90 0.32 -12.67
CA TYR A 76 18.27 -0.20 -12.54
C TYR A 76 18.41 -1.33 -11.51
N VAL A 77 17.35 -1.64 -10.77
CA VAL A 77 17.34 -2.73 -9.78
C VAL A 77 17.05 -4.06 -10.49
N SER A 78 17.85 -5.08 -10.22
CA SER A 78 17.69 -6.43 -10.78
C SER A 78 16.55 -7.18 -10.08
N ASP A 79 16.50 -7.16 -8.75
CA ASP A 79 15.56 -7.93 -7.95
C ASP A 79 14.20 -7.20 -7.75
N LYS A 80 13.53 -6.87 -8.86
CA LYS A 80 12.24 -6.15 -8.84
C LYS A 80 11.14 -6.95 -8.13
N ASP A 81 11.14 -8.26 -8.25
CA ASP A 81 10.16 -9.13 -7.59
C ASP A 81 10.30 -9.06 -6.05
N MET A 82 11.53 -8.96 -5.56
CA MET A 82 11.79 -8.76 -4.14
C MET A 82 11.29 -7.38 -3.67
N PHE A 83 11.47 -6.33 -4.48
CA PHE A 83 10.87 -5.02 -4.19
C PHE A 83 9.34 -5.12 -4.12
N ALA A 84 8.70 -5.81 -5.08
CA ALA A 84 7.25 -5.98 -5.10
C ALA A 84 6.75 -6.67 -3.83
N GLU A 85 7.42 -7.73 -3.38
CA GLU A 85 7.04 -8.45 -2.15
C GLU A 85 7.20 -7.58 -0.89
N PHE A 86 8.34 -6.89 -0.73
CA PHE A 86 8.54 -5.97 0.40
C PHE A 86 7.55 -4.81 0.40
N TYR A 87 7.31 -4.21 -0.78
CA TYR A 87 6.38 -3.10 -0.92
C TYR A 87 4.94 -3.55 -0.65
N ARG A 88 4.52 -4.71 -1.18
CA ARG A 88 3.21 -5.33 -0.91
C ARG A 88 2.98 -5.56 0.58
N LYS A 89 3.96 -6.11 1.31
CA LYS A 89 3.89 -6.32 2.76
C LYS A 89 3.79 -5.01 3.54
N LYS A 90 4.41 -3.94 3.06
CA LYS A 90 4.35 -2.61 3.69
C LYS A 90 3.01 -1.92 3.39
N LEU A 91 2.56 -1.96 2.15
CA LEU A 91 1.26 -1.45 1.71
C LEU A 91 0.10 -2.11 2.49
N SER A 92 0.10 -3.44 2.66
CA SER A 92 -0.98 -4.12 3.41
C SER A 92 -1.12 -3.58 4.81
N ARG A 93 0.00 -3.36 5.50
CA ARG A 93 0.01 -2.81 6.87
C ARG A 93 -0.45 -1.37 6.91
N ARG A 94 -0.02 -0.52 5.96
CA ARG A 94 -0.49 0.87 5.90
C ARG A 94 -1.99 0.96 5.65
N LEU A 95 -2.50 0.16 4.71
CA LEU A 95 -3.92 0.08 4.36
C LEU A 95 -4.77 -0.42 5.54
N LEU A 96 -4.38 -1.50 6.21
CA LEU A 96 -5.15 -2.08 7.32
C LEU A 96 -5.10 -1.25 8.60
N GLN A 97 -4.04 -0.48 8.83
CA GLN A 97 -3.85 0.33 10.03
C GLN A 97 -4.22 1.80 9.82
N ASP A 98 -4.76 2.17 8.66
CA ASP A 98 -5.04 3.55 8.26
C ASP A 98 -3.85 4.50 8.47
N LYS A 99 -2.64 4.04 8.12
CA LYS A 99 -1.39 4.79 8.30
C LYS A 99 -0.94 5.53 7.04
N SER A 100 -1.62 5.36 5.92
CA SER A 100 -1.32 6.07 4.67
C SER A 100 -1.67 7.55 4.79
N ALA A 101 -0.78 8.43 4.31
CA ALA A 101 -0.99 9.87 4.36
C ALA A 101 -2.04 10.36 3.34
N SER A 102 -2.09 9.73 2.17
CA SER A 102 -3.06 10.02 1.10
C SER A 102 -3.25 8.78 0.23
N ASP A 103 -4.51 8.42 -0.02
CA ASP A 103 -4.88 7.30 -0.91
C ASP A 103 -4.51 7.63 -2.38
N ASP A 104 -4.45 8.91 -2.76
CA ASP A 104 -4.09 9.35 -4.11
C ASP A 104 -2.62 9.10 -4.41
N HIS A 105 -1.71 9.36 -3.46
CA HIS A 105 -0.29 9.07 -3.65
C HIS A 105 -0.01 7.56 -3.74
N GLU A 106 -0.76 6.74 -3.00
CA GLU A 106 -0.66 5.27 -3.10
C GLU A 106 -1.06 4.81 -4.51
N ARG A 107 -2.16 5.36 -5.05
CA ARG A 107 -2.62 5.09 -6.42
C ARG A 107 -1.64 5.61 -7.47
N SER A 108 -1.07 6.81 -7.27
CA SER A 108 -0.06 7.40 -8.15
C SER A 108 1.18 6.51 -8.26
N LEU A 109 1.72 6.07 -7.12
CA LEU A 109 2.89 5.18 -7.13
C LEU A 109 2.58 3.84 -7.83
N LEU A 110 1.42 3.22 -7.57
CA LEU A 110 1.03 1.99 -8.26
C LEU A 110 0.89 2.19 -9.78
N SER A 111 0.30 3.30 -10.21
CA SER A 111 0.17 3.64 -11.63
C SER A 111 1.55 3.77 -12.31
N ARG A 112 2.49 4.47 -11.67
CA ARG A 112 3.86 4.64 -12.18
C ARG A 112 4.63 3.31 -12.22
N LEU A 113 4.48 2.48 -11.19
CA LEU A 113 5.07 1.14 -11.15
C LEU A 113 4.50 0.25 -12.26
N LYS A 114 3.19 0.31 -12.52
CA LYS A 114 2.53 -0.42 -13.61
C LYS A 114 3.08 -0.02 -14.97
N GLN A 115 3.28 1.27 -15.21
CA GLN A 115 3.85 1.76 -16.47
C GLN A 115 5.26 1.23 -16.72
N GLN A 116 6.06 1.06 -15.66
CA GLN A 116 7.48 0.72 -15.77
C GLN A 116 7.77 -0.78 -15.66
N CYS A 117 6.99 -1.52 -14.86
CA CYS A 117 7.19 -2.94 -14.59
C CYS A 117 6.04 -3.83 -15.12
N GLY A 118 4.98 -3.25 -15.66
CA GLY A 118 3.84 -3.95 -16.24
C GLY A 118 2.74 -4.28 -15.23
N ALA A 119 1.55 -4.65 -15.75
CA ALA A 119 0.35 -4.88 -14.94
C ALA A 119 0.45 -6.07 -13.99
N GLN A 120 1.21 -7.12 -14.33
CA GLN A 120 1.39 -8.27 -13.44
C GLN A 120 2.14 -7.91 -12.16
N PHE A 121 3.05 -6.94 -12.25
CA PHE A 121 3.84 -6.45 -11.12
C PHE A 121 2.96 -5.81 -10.03
N THR A 122 1.95 -5.05 -10.44
CA THR A 122 1.09 -4.27 -9.52
C THR A 122 -0.24 -4.94 -9.20
N SER A 123 -0.69 -5.92 -9.99
CA SER A 123 -2.03 -6.54 -9.91
C SER A 123 -2.50 -6.89 -8.48
N LYS A 124 -1.64 -7.53 -7.67
CA LYS A 124 -2.00 -7.88 -6.28
C LYS A 124 -2.21 -6.63 -5.41
N MET A 125 -1.37 -5.62 -5.57
CA MET A 125 -1.40 -4.37 -4.79
C MET A 125 -2.54 -3.44 -5.22
N GLU A 126 -2.86 -3.40 -6.51
CA GLU A 126 -4.04 -2.72 -7.04
C GLU A 126 -5.33 -3.36 -6.50
N GLY A 127 -5.35 -4.70 -6.45
CA GLY A 127 -6.39 -5.45 -5.74
C GLY A 127 -6.51 -4.99 -4.28
N MET A 128 -5.38 -4.72 -3.61
CA MET A 128 -5.34 -4.21 -2.24
C MET A 128 -6.02 -2.89 -2.00
N VAL A 129 -5.71 -1.92 -2.83
CA VAL A 129 -6.35 -0.61 -2.75
C VAL A 129 -7.84 -0.72 -3.09
N THR A 130 -8.20 -1.56 -4.07
CA THR A 130 -9.60 -1.74 -4.50
C THR A 130 -10.45 -2.42 -3.44
N ASP A 131 -9.97 -3.52 -2.86
CA ASP A 131 -10.70 -4.28 -1.84
C ASP A 131 -10.94 -3.43 -0.59
N LEU A 132 -9.98 -2.58 -0.18
CA LEU A 132 -10.18 -1.66 0.94
C LEU A 132 -11.20 -0.57 0.61
N GLN A 133 -11.15 0.01 -0.59
CA GLN A 133 -12.11 1.02 -1.03
C GLN A 133 -13.55 0.48 -1.00
N LEU A 134 -13.75 -0.73 -1.55
CA LEU A 134 -15.04 -1.41 -1.52
C LEU A 134 -15.50 -1.74 -0.09
N ALA A 135 -14.57 -2.09 0.81
CA ALA A 135 -14.90 -2.31 2.21
C ALA A 135 -15.39 -1.03 2.90
N LYS A 136 -14.73 0.12 2.65
CA LYS A 136 -15.15 1.43 3.17
C LYS A 136 -16.55 1.82 2.66
N GLU A 137 -16.82 1.61 1.38
CA GLU A 137 -18.14 1.88 0.78
C GLU A 137 -19.25 1.03 1.41
N LYS A 138 -18.99 -0.27 1.61
CA LYS A 138 -19.96 -1.16 2.25
C LYS A 138 -20.19 -0.84 3.72
N GLN A 139 -19.15 -0.42 4.44
CA GLN A 139 -19.28 0.05 5.81
C GLN A 139 -20.20 1.29 5.86
N GLN A 140 -20.00 2.25 4.96
CA GLN A 140 -20.85 3.44 4.87
C GLN A 140 -22.32 3.08 4.62
N HIS A 141 -22.60 2.16 3.70
CA HIS A 141 -23.97 1.66 3.46
C HIS A 141 -24.60 1.02 4.70
N PHE A 142 -23.81 0.26 5.47
CA PHE A 142 -24.28 -0.35 6.71
C PHE A 142 -24.55 0.70 7.79
N ASP A 143 -23.67 1.70 7.93
CA ASP A 143 -23.84 2.81 8.87
C ASP A 143 -25.10 3.62 8.53
N ASP A 144 -25.38 3.85 7.25
CA ASP A 144 -26.58 4.55 6.81
C ASP A 144 -27.85 3.72 7.03
N TRP A 145 -27.79 2.40 6.83
CA TRP A 145 -28.87 1.49 7.19
C TRP A 145 -29.16 1.50 8.70
N LEU A 146 -28.13 1.50 9.55
CA LEU A 146 -28.29 1.59 11.01
C LEU A 146 -28.99 2.90 11.42
N LYS A 147 -28.69 4.03 10.77
CA LYS A 147 -29.30 5.33 11.05
C LYS A 147 -30.80 5.39 10.72
N VAL A 148 -31.26 4.60 9.75
CA VAL A 148 -32.68 4.58 9.34
C VAL A 148 -33.55 3.76 10.33
N GLY A 149 -32.96 2.83 11.11
CA GLY A 149 -33.60 2.03 12.17
C GLY A 149 -34.55 0.93 11.65
N ARG A 150 -34.62 -0.31 12.17
CA ARG A 150 -33.98 -0.99 13.31
C ARG A 150 -33.46 -2.35 12.84
N PRO A 151 -32.29 -2.81 13.29
CA PRO A 151 -32.04 -4.24 13.38
C PRO A 151 -32.84 -4.80 14.58
N GLY A 152 -33.55 -5.92 14.43
CA GLY A 152 -34.30 -6.55 15.53
C GLY A 152 -33.39 -6.96 16.72
N PRO A 153 -33.96 -7.37 17.86
CA PRO A 153 -33.23 -7.62 19.11
C PRO A 153 -32.02 -8.57 18.97
N VAL A 154 -32.08 -9.54 18.05
CA VAL A 154 -31.01 -10.50 17.75
C VAL A 154 -29.72 -9.84 17.25
N CYS A 155 -29.83 -8.75 16.50
CA CYS A 155 -28.66 -8.03 16.00
C CYS A 155 -28.00 -7.14 17.06
N GLN A 156 -28.74 -6.73 18.08
CA GLN A 156 -28.25 -5.84 19.12
C GLN A 156 -27.32 -6.58 20.10
N GLU A 157 -27.59 -7.87 20.37
CA GLU A 157 -26.70 -8.73 21.18
C GLU A 157 -25.39 -9.08 20.46
N LEU A 158 -25.45 -9.32 19.14
CA LEU A 158 -24.25 -9.56 18.31
C LEU A 158 -23.37 -8.30 18.19
N LEU A 159 -23.96 -7.11 18.13
CA LEU A 159 -23.23 -5.83 18.08
C LEU A 159 -22.66 -5.45 19.46
N ALA A 160 -23.37 -5.72 20.56
CA ALA A 160 -22.91 -5.44 21.91
C ALA A 160 -21.73 -6.32 22.36
N GLY A 161 -21.58 -7.53 21.80
CA GLY A 161 -20.47 -8.44 22.10
C GLY A 161 -19.18 -8.17 21.32
N VAL A 162 -19.19 -7.32 20.29
CA VAL A 162 -18.07 -7.13 19.36
C VAL A 162 -17.25 -5.87 19.64
N VAL A 163 -17.71 -4.96 20.52
CA VAL A 163 -16.99 -3.70 20.75
C VAL A 163 -16.83 -3.38 22.25
N PRO A 164 -15.67 -3.71 22.82
CA PRO A 164 -14.98 -2.83 23.74
C PRO A 164 -13.99 -1.95 22.97
N SER A 165 -14.08 -0.66 23.24
CA SER A 165 -13.21 0.40 22.74
C SER A 165 -11.71 0.11 22.93
N ASP A 166 -10.91 0.68 22.02
CA ASP A 166 -9.51 1.10 22.17
C ASP A 166 -8.35 0.18 21.73
N THR A 167 -8.59 -1.04 21.21
CA THR A 167 -7.45 -1.93 20.86
C THR A 167 -7.43 -2.49 19.44
N LEU A 168 -8.48 -2.30 18.63
CA LEU A 168 -8.51 -2.75 17.24
C LEU A 168 -8.58 -1.56 16.27
N PRO A 169 -7.76 -1.50 15.20
CA PRO A 169 -7.92 -0.51 14.15
C PRO A 169 -9.36 -0.58 13.62
N ALA A 170 -10.00 0.56 13.37
CA ALA A 170 -11.38 0.62 12.87
C ALA A 170 -11.65 -0.29 11.65
N ILE A 171 -10.61 -0.58 10.86
CA ILE A 171 -10.65 -1.49 9.71
C ILE A 171 -10.69 -2.97 10.13
N ALA A 172 -10.01 -3.37 11.20
CA ALA A 172 -10.11 -4.73 11.76
C ALA A 172 -11.50 -4.99 12.37
N ALA A 173 -12.08 -3.97 13.01
CA ALA A 173 -13.48 -3.99 13.43
C ALA A 173 -14.42 -4.10 12.22
N CYS A 174 -14.17 -3.38 11.11
CA CYS A 174 -14.92 -3.55 9.86
C CYS A 174 -14.81 -4.97 9.30
N VAL A 175 -13.64 -5.62 9.35
CA VAL A 175 -13.49 -7.02 8.86
C VAL A 175 -14.22 -8.02 9.74
N LEU A 176 -14.17 -7.84 11.07
CA LEU A 176 -14.95 -8.64 12.01
C LEU A 176 -16.45 -8.41 11.88
N LEU A 177 -16.87 -7.15 11.65
CA LEU A 177 -18.26 -6.77 11.41
C LEU A 177 -18.74 -7.29 10.05
N VAL A 178 -17.91 -7.29 9.01
CA VAL A 178 -18.21 -7.93 7.72
C VAL A 178 -18.30 -9.45 7.88
N GLY A 179 -17.48 -10.05 8.74
CA GLY A 179 -17.56 -11.46 9.13
C GLY A 179 -18.76 -11.80 10.03
N ALA A 180 -19.28 -10.85 10.79
CA ALA A 180 -20.53 -11.02 11.56
C ALA A 180 -21.76 -10.76 10.67
N ALA A 181 -21.69 -9.80 9.76
CA ALA A 181 -22.69 -9.55 8.72
C ALA A 181 -22.75 -10.68 7.69
N TRP A 182 -21.64 -11.41 7.48
CA TRP A 182 -21.57 -12.67 6.70
C TRP A 182 -22.54 -13.74 7.21
N ALA A 183 -22.84 -13.76 8.52
CA ALA A 183 -23.82 -14.68 9.09
C ALA A 183 -25.29 -14.26 8.82
N LEU A 184 -25.54 -13.02 8.39
CA LEU A 184 -26.89 -12.43 8.40
C LEU A 184 -27.40 -11.91 7.04
N ALA A 185 -26.58 -11.85 5.98
CA ALA A 185 -27.03 -11.32 4.68
C ALA A 185 -26.54 -12.16 3.47
N PRO A 186 -27.44 -12.83 2.71
CA PRO A 186 -27.10 -13.58 1.49
C PRO A 186 -26.55 -12.75 0.31
N ALA A 187 -26.51 -11.42 0.43
CA ALA A 187 -26.18 -10.49 -0.65
C ALA A 187 -24.68 -10.10 -0.74
N PHE A 188 -23.81 -10.63 0.14
CA PHE A 188 -22.40 -10.26 0.16
C PHE A 188 -21.59 -11.11 -0.85
N SER A 189 -21.33 -10.53 -2.01
CA SER A 189 -20.60 -11.10 -3.17
C SER A 189 -19.38 -11.98 -2.83
N SER A 190 -19.31 -13.14 -3.50
CA SER A 190 -18.45 -14.30 -3.27
C SER A 190 -16.94 -14.11 -3.53
N ARG A 191 -16.46 -12.94 -3.96
CA ARG A 191 -15.05 -12.75 -4.39
C ARG A 191 -14.16 -11.92 -3.47
N ILE A 192 -14.71 -11.01 -2.67
CA ILE A 192 -13.92 -10.02 -1.91
C ILE A 192 -13.52 -10.55 -0.52
N ALA A 193 -14.46 -11.18 0.19
CA ALA A 193 -14.27 -11.68 1.55
C ALA A 193 -13.07 -12.63 1.73
N PRO A 194 -12.86 -13.67 0.89
CA PRO A 194 -11.73 -14.58 1.08
C PRO A 194 -10.38 -13.90 0.85
N ARG A 195 -10.30 -12.93 -0.08
CA ARG A 195 -9.07 -12.18 -0.37
C ARG A 195 -8.69 -11.26 0.78
N LEU A 196 -9.66 -10.53 1.31
CA LEU A 196 -9.47 -9.59 2.41
C LEU A 196 -9.13 -10.33 3.72
N LEU A 197 -9.81 -11.45 4.00
CA LEU A 197 -9.51 -12.32 5.15
C LEU A 197 -8.10 -12.91 5.06
N HIS A 198 -7.69 -13.40 3.89
CA HIS A 198 -6.34 -13.89 3.65
C HIS A 198 -5.29 -12.81 3.93
N TRP A 199 -5.57 -11.54 3.61
CA TRP A 199 -4.63 -10.46 3.90
C TRP A 199 -4.52 -10.13 5.38
N VAL A 200 -5.63 -10.13 6.10
CA VAL A 200 -5.62 -9.90 7.54
C VAL A 200 -4.85 -11.03 8.23
N LEU A 201 -5.13 -12.28 7.88
CA LEU A 201 -4.47 -13.45 8.48
C LEU A 201 -2.97 -13.51 8.18
N HIS A 202 -2.53 -13.19 6.96
CA HIS A 202 -1.09 -13.19 6.62
C HIS A 202 -0.38 -11.86 6.95
N GLY A 203 -1.11 -10.75 7.05
CA GLY A 203 -0.58 -9.44 7.43
C GLY A 203 -0.36 -9.29 8.93
N ALA A 204 -1.24 -9.89 9.75
CA ALA A 204 -1.16 -9.87 11.22
C ALA A 204 -0.12 -10.85 11.79
N ARG A 205 0.23 -11.91 11.06
CA ARG A 205 1.11 -13.00 11.54
C ARG A 205 2.62 -12.69 11.45
N SER A 206 3.01 -11.43 11.33
CA SER A 206 4.43 -11.04 11.18
C SER A 206 4.91 -9.99 12.19
N GLU A 207 4.39 -10.11 13.42
CA GLU A 207 5.06 -9.61 14.63
C GLU A 207 6.06 -10.65 15.13
#